data_AF-A0A2D0NGZ9-F1
#
_entry.id   AF-A0A2D0NGZ9-F1
#
_cell.length_a   1.000
_cell.length_b   1.000
_cell.length_c   1.000
_cell.angle_alpha   90.00
_cell.angle_beta   90.00
_cell.angle_gamma   90.00
#
_symmetry.space_group_name_H-M   'P 1'
#
loop_
_entity.id
_entity.type
_entity.pdbx_description
1 polymer ?
#
loop_
_entity_poly.entity_id
_entity_poly.type
_entity_poly.pdbx_seq_one_letter_code
_entity_poly.pdbx_strand_id
1 'polypeptide(L)'
;MKMLKQAGWIILFSGAAVACSNVTTLIAAGKHYQEYQDYRSLQKVVDMIELGADTALVRDVLGEPIDMGFDYRYTLDSVGPKGCVVGAVFHIDEQGKIDQKWIDEICE
;
A
#
# COMPACT_ATOMS: atom_id res chain seq x y z
N MET A 1 -45.40 29.38 -41.67
CA MET A 1 -45.08 30.13 -40.43
C MET A 1 -44.26 29.22 -39.52
N LYS A 2 -43.08 29.72 -39.13
CA LYS A 2 -42.15 29.27 -38.05
C LYS A 2 -41.53 27.87 -38.12
N MET A 3 -40.28 27.89 -38.60
CA MET A 3 -39.18 27.04 -38.16
C MET A 3 -38.99 27.14 -36.63
N LEU A 4 -38.47 26.09 -35.99
CA LEU A 4 -37.50 26.21 -34.90
C LEU A 4 -36.69 24.91 -34.72
N LYS A 5 -35.37 25.04 -34.89
CA LYS A 5 -34.29 24.10 -34.56
C LYS A 5 -33.98 24.20 -33.06
N GLN A 6 -33.68 23.08 -32.40
CA GLN A 6 -32.80 23.01 -31.20
C GLN A 6 -32.12 21.62 -31.24
N ALA A 7 -30.80 21.50 -31.51
CA ALA A 7 -29.68 21.68 -30.58
C ALA A 7 -29.96 20.91 -29.27
N GLY A 8 -29.45 19.70 -29.07
CA GLY A 8 -28.03 19.37 -28.94
C GLY A 8 -27.71 19.31 -27.44
N TRP A 9 -27.09 18.22 -26.98
CA TRP A 9 -26.16 18.08 -25.85
C TRP A 9 -26.04 16.57 -25.55
N ILE A 10 -25.04 15.95 -26.19
CA ILE A 10 -24.61 14.59 -25.89
C ILE A 10 -23.96 14.63 -24.50
N ILE A 11 -24.51 13.84 -23.58
CA ILE A 11 -23.99 13.67 -22.23
C ILE A 11 -22.62 12.97 -22.32
N LEU A 12 -21.55 13.74 -22.12
CA LEU A 12 -20.20 13.24 -21.91
C LEU A 12 -20.07 12.85 -20.43
N PHE A 13 -20.27 11.57 -20.13
CA PHE A 13 -19.97 10.96 -18.82
C PHE A 13 -19.00 9.79 -19.05
N SER A 14 -17.77 10.11 -19.43
CA SER A 14 -16.69 9.14 -19.63
C SER A 14 -15.52 9.48 -18.71
N GLY A 15 -15.57 9.02 -17.47
CA GLY A 15 -14.47 9.27 -16.52
C GLY A 15 -14.66 8.65 -15.16
N ALA A 16 -14.68 7.32 -15.05
CA ALA A 16 -14.67 6.64 -13.74
C ALA A 16 -14.11 5.20 -13.76
N ALA A 17 -13.11 4.89 -14.60
CA ALA A 17 -12.64 3.50 -14.77
C ALA A 17 -11.21 3.19 -14.28
N VAL A 18 -10.47 4.14 -13.70
CA VAL A 18 -9.01 3.96 -13.49
C VAL A 18 -8.60 3.68 -12.03
N ALA A 19 -9.49 3.77 -11.05
CA ALA A 19 -9.10 3.68 -9.63
C ALA A 19 -9.03 2.23 -9.05
N CYS A 20 -9.66 1.23 -9.67
CA CYS A 20 -9.75 -0.12 -9.09
C CYS A 20 -8.52 -1.01 -9.32
N SER A 21 -7.61 -0.67 -10.25
CA SER A 21 -6.46 -1.52 -10.59
C SER A 21 -5.39 -1.55 -9.49
N ASN A 22 -5.20 -0.42 -8.80
CA ASN A 22 -4.17 -0.28 -7.77
C ASN A 22 -4.47 -1.13 -6.53
N VAL A 23 -5.71 -1.13 -6.05
CA VAL A 23 -6.12 -1.93 -4.89
C VAL A 23 -5.92 -3.42 -5.15
N THR A 24 -6.33 -3.90 -6.33
CA THR A 24 -6.16 -5.31 -6.72
C THR A 24 -4.68 -5.71 -6.73
N THR A 25 -3.82 -4.81 -7.20
CA THR A 25 -2.37 -5.05 -7.29
C THR A 25 -1.71 -5.05 -5.91
N LEU A 26 -2.13 -4.17 -5.00
CA LEU A 26 -1.67 -4.12 -3.62
C LEU A 26 -2.00 -5.42 -2.89
N ILE A 27 -3.26 -5.86 -2.96
CA ILE A 27 -3.71 -7.09 -2.31
C ILE A 27 -2.98 -8.31 -2.88
N ALA A 28 -2.77 -8.36 -4.20
CA ALA A 28 -2.03 -9.45 -4.84
C ALA A 28 -0.57 -9.52 -4.36
N ALA A 29 0.10 -8.37 -4.24
CA ALA A 29 1.45 -8.30 -3.70
C ALA A 29 1.51 -8.73 -2.23
N GLY A 30 0.55 -8.27 -1.42
CA GLY A 30 0.43 -8.66 -0.01
C GLY A 30 0.22 -10.15 0.17
N LYS A 31 -0.70 -10.77 -0.58
CA LYS A 31 -0.91 -12.22 -0.56
C LYS A 31 0.35 -13.00 -0.96
N HIS A 32 1.05 -12.55 -2.00
CA HIS A 32 2.29 -13.18 -2.41
C HIS A 32 3.35 -13.08 -1.30
N TYR A 33 3.48 -11.92 -0.66
CA TYR A 33 4.38 -11.79 0.50
C TYR A 33 3.96 -12.73 1.65
N GLN A 34 2.67 -12.84 1.98
CA GLN A 34 2.21 -13.74 3.04
C GLN A 34 2.55 -15.22 2.75
N GLU A 35 2.51 -15.64 1.48
CA GLU A 35 2.81 -17.01 1.07
C GLU A 35 4.32 -17.30 0.96
N TYR A 36 5.08 -16.35 0.40
CA TYR A 36 6.48 -16.58 0.01
C TYR A 36 7.50 -15.85 0.90
N GLN A 37 7.05 -14.92 1.75
CA GLN A 37 7.89 -14.09 2.63
C GLN A 37 9.08 -13.48 1.87
N ASP A 38 8.82 -12.94 0.68
CA ASP A 38 9.85 -12.46 -0.24
C ASP A 38 10.00 -10.93 -0.27
N TYR A 39 11.22 -10.47 -0.50
CA TYR A 39 11.56 -9.04 -0.54
C TYR A 39 10.78 -8.26 -1.60
N ARG A 40 10.61 -8.82 -2.80
CA ARG A 40 10.05 -8.08 -3.94
C ARG A 40 8.58 -7.77 -3.71
N SER A 41 7.84 -8.72 -3.17
CA SER A 41 6.44 -8.54 -2.82
C SER A 41 6.28 -7.56 -1.67
N LEU A 42 7.13 -7.66 -0.64
CA LEU A 42 7.12 -6.73 0.48
C LEU A 42 7.42 -5.29 0.03
N GLN A 43 8.49 -5.09 -0.75
CA GLN A 43 8.85 -3.80 -1.34
C GLN A 43 7.67 -3.20 -2.12
N LYS A 44 7.00 -4.00 -2.94
CA LYS A 44 5.88 -3.53 -3.75
C LYS A 44 4.72 -3.04 -2.87
N VAL A 45 4.44 -3.73 -1.76
CA VAL A 45 3.43 -3.26 -0.81
C VAL A 45 3.87 -1.97 -0.14
N VAL A 46 5.13 -1.89 0.33
CA VAL A 46 5.68 -0.66 0.93
C VAL A 46 5.57 0.50 -0.04
N ASP A 47 5.90 0.34 -1.31
CA ASP A 47 5.82 1.41 -2.32
C ASP A 47 4.37 1.90 -2.51
N MET A 48 3.40 0.97 -2.48
CA MET A 48 1.99 1.24 -2.80
C MET A 48 1.14 1.75 -1.64
N ILE A 49 1.48 1.45 -0.38
CA ILE A 49 0.72 1.94 0.79
C ILE A 49 0.95 3.44 0.94
N GLU A 50 -0.08 4.26 0.81
CA GLU A 50 0.04 5.71 0.96
C GLU A 50 0.31 6.11 2.42
N LEU A 51 1.02 7.23 2.62
CA LEU A 51 1.09 7.86 3.95
C LEU A 51 -0.32 8.35 4.33
N GLY A 52 -0.66 8.29 5.62
CA GLY A 52 -2.00 8.48 6.15
C GLY A 52 -2.87 7.21 6.11
N ALA A 53 -2.36 6.10 5.57
CA ALA A 53 -3.06 4.81 5.62
C ALA A 53 -3.28 4.35 7.07
N ASP A 54 -4.40 3.65 7.30
CA ASP A 54 -4.69 3.05 8.58
C ASP A 54 -3.83 1.79 8.81
N THR A 55 -3.40 1.57 10.04
CA THR A 55 -2.69 0.35 10.44
C THR A 55 -3.49 -0.92 10.13
N ALA A 56 -4.83 -0.86 10.14
CA ALA A 56 -5.69 -1.96 9.73
C ALA A 56 -5.45 -2.37 8.26
N LEU A 57 -5.25 -1.42 7.35
CA LEU A 57 -4.94 -1.74 5.95
C LEU A 57 -3.60 -2.48 5.84
N VAL A 58 -2.59 -2.03 6.57
CA VAL A 58 -1.26 -2.67 6.56
C VAL A 58 -1.38 -4.12 7.01
N ARG A 59 -2.07 -4.36 8.14
CA ARG A 59 -2.31 -5.69 8.69
C ARG A 59 -3.14 -6.58 7.75
N ASP A 60 -4.18 -6.04 7.13
CA ASP A 60 -5.01 -6.80 6.19
C ASP A 60 -4.22 -7.25 4.94
N VAL A 61 -3.26 -6.43 4.50
CA VAL A 61 -2.45 -6.71 3.30
C VAL A 61 -1.23 -7.59 3.61
N LEU A 62 -0.54 -7.38 4.72
CA LEU A 62 0.74 -8.04 5.02
C LEU A 62 0.64 -9.14 6.09
N GLY A 63 -0.49 -9.26 6.79
CA GLY A 63 -0.66 -10.15 7.93
C GLY A 63 -0.34 -9.47 9.26
N GLU A 64 -0.21 -10.24 10.34
CA GLU A 64 0.10 -9.68 11.66
C GLU A 64 1.56 -9.17 11.70
N PRO A 65 1.79 -7.92 12.11
CA PRO A 65 3.13 -7.36 12.27
C PRO A 65 3.79 -7.79 13.57
N ILE A 66 5.10 -7.54 13.67
CA ILE A 66 5.73 -7.30 14.97
C ILE A 66 5.32 -5.88 15.39
N ASP A 67 4.45 -5.78 16.39
CA ASP A 67 3.93 -4.51 16.90
C ASP A 67 4.84 -3.97 18.02
N MET A 68 5.49 -2.83 17.76
CA MET A 68 6.36 -2.14 18.71
C MET A 68 5.66 -0.96 19.41
N GLY A 69 4.36 -0.78 19.19
CA GLY A 69 3.54 0.29 19.74
C GLY A 69 3.58 1.60 18.95
N PHE A 70 4.72 1.96 18.36
CA PHE A 70 4.90 3.15 17.51
C PHE A 70 5.37 2.82 16.09
N ASP A 71 5.68 1.54 15.81
CA ASP A 71 5.94 1.05 14.47
C ASP A 71 5.45 -0.40 14.31
N TYR A 72 5.10 -0.75 13.07
CA TYR A 72 4.87 -2.13 12.62
C TYR A 72 6.06 -2.60 11.82
N ARG A 73 6.55 -3.81 12.13
CA ARG A 73 7.68 -4.42 11.42
C ARG A 73 7.30 -5.73 10.77
N TYR A 74 7.78 -5.92 9.54
CA TYR A 74 7.64 -7.13 8.74
C TYR A 74 9.04 -7.57 8.29
N THR A 75 9.58 -8.59 8.93
CA THR A 75 10.95 -9.06 8.70
C THR A 75 11.00 -10.19 7.67
N LEU A 76 12.09 -10.26 6.93
CA LEU A 76 12.43 -11.37 6.05
C LEU A 76 13.46 -12.28 6.73
N ASP A 77 13.54 -13.53 6.31
CA ASP A 77 14.63 -14.44 6.68
C ASP A 77 15.91 -14.14 5.88
N SER A 78 16.33 -12.87 5.89
CA SER A 78 17.56 -12.44 5.23
C SER A 78 18.27 -11.37 6.06
N VAL A 79 19.59 -11.41 5.97
CA VAL A 79 20.50 -10.49 6.65
C VAL A 79 21.23 -9.68 5.58
N GLY A 80 21.26 -8.36 5.75
CA GLY A 80 21.91 -7.48 4.80
C GLY A 80 23.42 -7.30 5.08
N PRO A 81 24.08 -6.43 4.31
CA PRO A 81 25.52 -6.20 4.40
C PRO A 81 26.02 -5.64 5.74
N LYS A 82 25.16 -4.97 6.52
CA LYS A 82 25.48 -4.48 7.87
C LYS A 82 25.29 -5.54 8.95
N GLY A 83 24.80 -6.73 8.58
CA GLY A 83 24.58 -7.83 9.54
C GLY A 83 23.24 -7.73 10.28
N CYS A 84 22.32 -6.88 9.82
CA CYS A 84 20.99 -6.72 10.42
C CYS A 84 19.92 -7.43 9.59
N VAL A 85 18.78 -7.74 10.23
CA VAL A 85 17.62 -8.33 9.56
C VAL A 85 17.05 -7.34 8.55
N VAL A 86 16.72 -7.81 7.34
CA VAL A 86 16.04 -7.00 6.33
C VAL A 86 14.54 -7.08 6.54
N GLY A 87 13.85 -5.95 6.48
CA GLY A 87 12.41 -5.90 6.63
C GLY A 87 11.81 -4.55 6.29
N ALA A 88 10.48 -4.51 6.28
CA ALA A 88 9.73 -3.28 6.17
C ALA A 88 9.36 -2.74 7.55
N VAL A 89 9.42 -1.42 7.70
CA VAL A 89 8.94 -0.70 8.88
C VAL A 89 7.91 0.34 8.44
N PHE A 90 6.81 0.41 9.19
CA PHE A 90 5.77 1.41 9.06
C PHE A 90 5.66 2.13 10.40
N HIS A 91 6.15 3.36 10.49
CA HIS A 91 5.98 4.20 11.68
C HIS A 91 4.52 4.66 11.76
N ILE A 92 4.02 4.76 12.99
CA ILE A 92 2.62 5.04 13.30
C ILE A 92 2.54 6.35 14.08
N ASP A 93 1.75 7.29 13.59
CA ASP A 93 1.50 8.55 14.27
C ASP A 93 0.53 8.40 15.46
N GLU A 94 0.33 9.49 16.20
CA GLU A 94 -0.57 9.53 17.35
C GLU A 94 -2.05 9.25 17.00
N GLN A 95 -2.42 9.31 15.70
CA GLN A 95 -3.76 9.01 15.20
C GLN A 95 -3.88 7.55 14.71
N GLY A 96 -2.83 6.74 14.86
CA GLY A 96 -2.81 5.35 14.41
C GLY A 96 -2.65 5.21 12.89
N LYS A 97 -2.10 6.23 12.21
CA LYS A 97 -1.88 6.25 10.76
C LYS A 97 -0.40 6.14 10.42
N ILE A 98 -0.11 5.67 9.21
CA ILE A 98 1.27 5.55 8.73
C ILE A 98 1.79 6.92 8.29
N ASP A 99 2.80 7.44 8.96
CA ASP A 99 3.44 8.72 8.62
C ASP A 99 4.86 8.54 8.04
N GLN A 100 5.50 7.38 8.26
CA GLN A 100 6.76 6.99 7.63
C GLN A 100 6.76 5.50 7.26
N LYS A 101 7.45 5.16 6.18
CA LYS A 101 7.60 3.77 5.72
C LYS A 101 8.93 3.57 5.02
N TRP A 102 9.57 2.43 5.25
CA TRP A 102 10.77 2.03 4.51
C TRP A 102 10.92 0.50 4.50
N ILE A 103 11.80 0.02 3.64
CA ILE A 103 12.27 -1.37 3.63
C ILE A 103 13.78 -1.34 3.41
N ASP A 104 14.51 -1.86 4.39
CA ASP A 104 15.96 -1.97 4.39
C ASP A 104 16.37 -2.87 5.58
N GLU A 105 17.66 -2.92 5.86
CA GLU A 105 18.20 -3.41 7.12
C GLU A 105 17.65 -2.63 8.34
N ILE A 106 17.06 -3.35 9.28
CA ILE A 106 16.57 -2.83 10.57
C ILE A 106 17.68 -3.05 11.61
N CYS A 107 18.53 -2.03 11.79
CA CYS A 107 19.57 -2.00 12.81
C CYS A 107 19.11 -1.14 14.00
N GLU A 108 19.07 -1.72 15.20
CA GLU A 108 18.75 -1.01 16.46
C GLU A 108 19.99 -0.37 17.10
#